data_AF-A0A961I3I4-F1
#
_entry.id   AF-A0A961I3I4-F1
#
_cell.length_a   1.000
_cell.length_b   1.000
_cell.length_c   1.000
_cell.angle_alpha   90.00
_cell.angle_beta   90.00
_cell.angle_gamma   90.00
#
_symmetry.space_group_name_H-M   'P 1'
#
loop_
_entity.id
_entity.type
_entity.pdbx_description
1 polymer ?
#
loop_
_entity_poly.entity_id
_entity_poly.type
_entity_poly.pdbx_seq_one_letter_code
_entity_poly.pdbx_strand_id
1 'polypeptide(L)'
;MRIGIMLSVLGQSLHCSGYLIRAGYGQMEILWNRRPIAEVLKDDNTPVEIQKRLEHVERVRAFAAERLGLDVRETYTTYTDINREAAAWNVSASRPLAFQPKTWWFPIVGTVPYLGFFDRPRAEA
;
A
#
# COMPACT_ATOMS: atom_id res chain seq x y z
N MET A 1 -16.62 32.36 -23.46
CA MET A 1 -15.93 31.04 -23.52
C MET A 1 -14.69 31.01 -22.61
N ARG A 2 -14.83 31.34 -21.32
CA ARG A 2 -13.71 31.32 -20.32
C ARG A 2 -14.15 30.81 -18.93
N ILE A 3 -15.44 30.89 -18.62
CA ILE A 3 -16.03 30.40 -17.36
C ILE A 3 -16.23 28.87 -17.36
N GLY A 4 -16.53 28.25 -18.52
CA GLY A 4 -16.73 26.79 -18.63
C GLY A 4 -15.47 25.93 -18.51
N ILE A 5 -14.29 26.51 -18.77
CA ILE A 5 -12.99 25.81 -18.59
C ILE A 5 -12.58 25.82 -17.12
N MET A 6 -12.99 26.82 -16.35
CA MET A 6 -12.65 26.92 -14.92
C MET A 6 -13.47 25.94 -14.08
N LEU A 7 -14.75 25.69 -14.42
CA LEU A 7 -15.57 24.68 -13.74
C LEU A 7 -15.12 23.23 -13.99
N SER A 8 -14.58 22.94 -15.18
CA SER A 8 -14.12 21.58 -15.54
C SER A 8 -12.75 21.22 -14.95
N VAL A 9 -11.91 22.22 -14.67
CA VAL A 9 -10.65 22.02 -13.93
C VAL A 9 -10.91 21.81 -12.43
N LEU A 10 -11.91 22.48 -11.85
CA LEU A 10 -12.35 22.28 -10.46
C LEU A 10 -12.95 20.88 -10.23
N GLY A 11 -13.75 20.35 -11.16
CA GLY A 11 -14.34 19.00 -11.03
C GLY A 11 -13.33 17.84 -11.03
N GLN A 12 -12.21 17.98 -11.75
CA GLN A 12 -11.14 16.97 -11.76
C GLN A 12 -10.23 17.03 -10.52
N SER A 13 -10.13 18.18 -9.87
CA SER A 13 -9.27 18.37 -8.69
C SER A 13 -9.90 17.84 -7.40
N LEU A 14 -11.23 17.86 -7.28
CA LEU A 14 -11.96 17.29 -6.13
C LEU A 14 -11.86 15.75 -6.03
N HIS A 15 -11.84 15.04 -7.16
CA HIS A 15 -11.72 13.59 -7.18
C HIS A 15 -10.29 13.13 -6.82
N CYS A 16 -9.29 13.88 -7.27
CA CYS A 16 -7.88 13.62 -6.97
C CYS A 16 -7.57 13.85 -5.47
N SER A 17 -8.08 14.94 -4.89
CA SER A 17 -7.85 15.25 -3.47
C SER A 17 -8.46 14.21 -2.53
N GLY A 18 -9.72 13.79 -2.78
CA GLY A 18 -10.37 12.76 -1.99
C GLY A 18 -9.65 11.40 -2.07
N TYR A 19 -9.15 11.03 -3.25
CA TYR A 19 -8.34 9.82 -3.42
C TYR A 19 -7.05 9.89 -2.60
N LEU A 20 -6.29 10.99 -2.73
CA LEU A 20 -5.02 11.16 -2.03
C LEU A 20 -5.16 11.18 -0.51
N ILE A 21 -6.21 11.83 0.02
CA ILE A 21 -6.48 11.84 1.47
C ILE A 21 -6.71 10.42 1.98
N ARG A 22 -7.48 9.60 1.24
CA ARG A 22 -7.76 8.20 1.64
C ARG A 22 -6.53 7.31 1.52
N ALA A 23 -5.75 7.47 0.45
CA ALA A 23 -4.49 6.77 0.30
C ALA A 23 -3.51 7.14 1.43
N GLY A 24 -3.43 8.43 1.77
CA GLY A 24 -2.65 8.89 2.92
C GLY A 24 -3.14 8.29 4.24
N TYR A 25 -4.44 8.30 4.48
CA TYR A 25 -5.03 7.73 5.70
C TYR A 25 -4.72 6.23 5.86
N GLY A 26 -4.97 5.41 4.83
CA GLY A 26 -4.73 3.96 4.94
C GLY A 26 -3.25 3.61 5.08
N GLN A 27 -2.35 4.39 4.47
CA GLN A 27 -0.91 4.22 4.69
C GLN A 27 -0.51 4.61 6.12
N MET A 28 -1.05 5.72 6.63
CA MET A 28 -0.79 6.17 7.99
C MET A 28 -1.30 5.17 9.04
N GLU A 29 -2.46 4.58 8.81
CA GLU A 29 -3.01 3.52 9.67
C GLU A 29 -2.07 2.31 9.78
N ILE A 30 -1.50 1.86 8.66
CA ILE A 30 -0.50 0.77 8.68
C ILE A 30 0.73 1.16 9.49
N LEU A 31 1.25 2.37 9.25
CA LEU A 31 2.47 2.84 9.90
C LEU A 31 2.27 3.09 11.40
N TRP A 32 1.08 3.52 11.80
CA TRP A 32 0.74 3.82 13.19
C TRP A 32 0.58 2.55 14.02
N ASN A 33 0.01 1.49 13.43
CA ASN A 33 -0.26 0.23 14.11
C ASN A 33 0.89 -0.79 14.04
N ARG A 34 2.06 -0.41 13.54
CA ARG A 34 3.22 -1.31 13.43
C ARG A 34 3.79 -1.66 14.80
N ARG A 35 4.08 -2.94 15.02
CA ARG A 35 4.73 -3.46 16.22
C ARG A 35 6.00 -4.23 15.84
N PRO A 36 7.09 -4.15 16.63
CA PRO A 36 8.25 -5.02 16.45
C PRO A 36 7.87 -6.49 16.49
N ILE A 37 8.39 -7.30 15.56
CA ILE A 37 8.09 -8.73 15.49
C ILE A 37 8.44 -9.44 16.82
N ALA A 38 9.55 -9.06 17.44
CA ALA A 38 9.97 -9.60 18.73
C ALA A 38 8.97 -9.34 19.87
N GLU A 39 8.17 -8.27 19.80
CA GLU A 39 7.11 -7.99 20.77
C GLU A 39 5.85 -8.81 20.46
N VAL A 40 5.51 -8.96 19.18
CA VAL A 40 4.35 -9.76 18.74
C VAL A 40 4.54 -11.24 19.08
N LEU A 41 5.75 -11.77 18.93
CA LEU A 41 6.08 -13.15 19.29
C LEU A 41 6.06 -13.43 20.80
N LYS A 42 6.14 -12.39 21.64
CA LYS A 42 6.04 -12.52 23.10
C LYS A 42 4.62 -12.35 23.63
N ASP A 43 3.68 -11.99 22.76
CA ASP A 43 2.29 -11.74 23.13
C ASP A 43 1.49 -13.04 23.04
N ASP A 44 1.08 -13.57 24.20
CA ASP A 44 0.34 -14.84 24.32
C ASP A 44 -1.03 -14.81 23.59
N ASN A 45 -1.54 -13.62 23.26
CA ASN A 45 -2.79 -13.47 22.51
C ASN A 45 -2.59 -13.54 20.99
N THR A 46 -1.34 -13.53 20.50
CA THR A 46 -1.07 -13.63 19.07
C THR A 46 -1.46 -15.01 18.55
N PRO A 47 -2.28 -15.12 17.49
CA PRO A 47 -2.64 -16.42 16.92
C PRO A 47 -1.41 -17.22 16.49
N VAL A 48 -1.39 -18.52 16.79
CA VAL A 48 -0.25 -19.43 16.51
C VAL A 48 0.21 -19.37 15.05
N GLU A 49 -0.73 -19.26 14.10
CA GLU A 49 -0.40 -19.16 12.68
C GLU A 49 0.35 -17.87 12.32
N ILE A 50 0.07 -16.76 13.01
CA ILE A 50 0.81 -15.51 12.85
C ILE A 50 2.21 -15.65 13.46
N GLN A 51 2.33 -16.25 14.64
CA GLN A 51 3.62 -16.53 15.27
C GLN A 51 4.53 -17.33 14.32
N LYS A 52 4.05 -18.46 13.78
CA LYS A 52 4.80 -19.30 12.83
C LYS A 52 5.28 -18.53 11.59
N ARG A 53 4.44 -17.66 11.03
CA ARG A 53 4.79 -16.83 9.87
C ARG A 53 5.88 -15.82 10.23
N LEU A 54 5.76 -15.16 11.37
CA LEU A 54 6.75 -14.18 11.83
C LEU A 54 8.10 -14.82 12.19
N GLU A 55 8.09 -15.99 12.84
CA GLU A 55 9.31 -16.77 13.04
C GLU A 55 9.97 -17.19 11.72
N HIS A 56 9.16 -17.50 10.70
CA HIS A 56 9.69 -17.81 9.38
C HIS A 56 10.38 -16.60 8.74
N VAL A 57 9.79 -15.40 8.88
CA VAL A 57 10.41 -14.14 8.43
C VAL A 57 11.77 -13.93 9.12
N GLU A 58 11.87 -14.13 10.43
CA GLU A 58 13.15 -14.02 11.15
C GLU A 58 14.19 -15.04 10.63
N ARG A 59 13.80 -16.28 10.35
CA ARG A 59 14.71 -17.29 9.76
C ARG A 59 15.20 -16.90 8.36
N VAL A 60 14.31 -16.40 7.51
CA VAL A 60 14.66 -15.95 6.15
C VAL A 60 15.60 -14.75 6.21
N ARG A 61 15.35 -13.82 7.14
CA ARG A 61 16.19 -12.65 7.38
C ARG A 61 17.59 -13.03 7.88
N ALA A 62 17.68 -13.98 8.82
CA ALA A 62 18.96 -14.52 9.27
C ALA A 62 19.72 -15.21 8.11
N PHE A 63 19.04 -16.00 7.29
CA PHE A 63 19.64 -16.62 6.11
C PHE A 63 20.18 -15.58 5.11
N ALA A 64 19.41 -14.53 4.83
CA ALA A 64 19.84 -13.45 3.94
C ALA A 64 21.11 -12.75 4.44
N ALA A 65 21.23 -12.50 5.74
CA ALA A 65 22.42 -11.91 6.34
C ALA A 65 23.61 -12.89 6.35
N GLU A 66 23.42 -14.09 6.90
CA GLU A 66 24.51 -15.02 7.22
C GLU A 66 24.99 -15.82 6.00
N ARG A 67 24.08 -16.14 5.06
CA ARG A 67 24.39 -17.02 3.92
C ARG A 67 24.52 -16.28 2.61
N LEU A 68 23.77 -15.20 2.42
CA LEU A 68 23.83 -14.39 1.20
C LEU A 68 24.68 -13.12 1.36
N GLY A 69 25.08 -12.76 2.59
CA GLY A 69 25.86 -11.56 2.85
C GLY A 69 25.11 -10.25 2.59
N LEU A 70 23.78 -10.27 2.64
CA LEU A 70 22.94 -9.09 2.41
C LEU A 70 22.87 -8.21 3.65
N ASP A 71 22.90 -6.88 3.44
CA ASP A 71 22.70 -5.90 4.51
C ASP A 71 21.20 -5.77 4.84
N VAL A 72 20.73 -6.59 5.78
CA VAL A 72 19.30 -6.73 6.10
C VAL A 72 18.72 -5.57 6.92
N ARG A 73 19.55 -4.82 7.68
CA ARG A 73 19.15 -3.69 8.55
C ARG A 73 17.81 -3.93 9.30
N GLU A 74 16.93 -2.93 9.22
CA GLU A 74 15.58 -2.93 9.79
C GLU A 74 14.52 -3.49 8.83
N THR A 75 14.94 -4.13 7.74
CA THR A 75 14.00 -4.69 6.76
C THR A 75 13.27 -5.86 7.39
N TYR A 76 11.94 -5.88 7.27
CA TYR A 76 11.08 -6.95 7.78
C TYR A 76 11.17 -7.20 9.29
N THR A 77 11.41 -6.15 10.11
CA THR A 77 11.46 -6.26 11.59
C THR A 77 10.17 -5.90 12.30
N THR A 78 9.18 -5.40 11.56
CA THR A 78 7.88 -4.95 12.11
C THR A 78 6.72 -5.66 11.43
N TYR A 79 5.63 -5.79 12.16
CA TYR A 79 4.38 -6.38 11.73
C TYR A 79 3.24 -5.41 12.05
N THR A 80 2.30 -5.25 11.11
CA THR A 80 1.04 -4.57 11.35
C THR A 80 -0.09 -5.53 11.00
N ASP A 81 -0.98 -5.78 11.94
CA ASP A 81 -2.25 -6.44 11.61
C ASP A 81 -3.15 -5.44 10.89
N ILE A 82 -3.38 -5.70 9.60
CA ILE A 82 -4.19 -4.83 8.74
C ILE A 82 -5.69 -5.07 8.89
N ASN A 83 -6.11 -6.14 9.59
CA ASN A 83 -7.52 -6.50 9.80
C ASN A 83 -8.37 -6.54 8.51
N ARG A 84 -7.76 -6.94 7.38
CA ARG A 84 -8.42 -7.05 6.07
C ARG A 84 -7.74 -8.07 5.17
N GLU A 85 -8.41 -8.48 4.10
CA GLU A 85 -7.96 -9.55 3.21
C GLU A 85 -6.69 -9.23 2.41
N ALA A 86 -6.42 -7.94 2.11
CA ALA A 86 -5.28 -7.52 1.31
C ALA A 86 -4.67 -6.21 1.83
N ALA A 87 -3.36 -6.07 1.70
CA ALA A 87 -2.66 -4.84 2.09
C ALA A 87 -3.13 -3.63 1.29
N ALA A 88 -3.35 -3.80 -0.02
CA ALA A 88 -3.94 -2.82 -0.93
C ALA A 88 -4.46 -3.51 -2.21
N TRP A 89 -5.35 -2.83 -2.92
CA TRP A 89 -5.90 -3.19 -4.22
C TRP A 89 -5.34 -2.27 -5.29
N ASN A 90 -4.66 -2.83 -6.29
CA ASN A 90 -4.13 -2.06 -7.40
C ASN A 90 -5.07 -2.15 -8.61
N VAL A 91 -5.51 -0.99 -9.10
CA VAL A 91 -6.30 -0.85 -10.31
C VAL A 91 -5.39 -0.37 -11.43
N SER A 92 -5.27 -1.19 -12.46
CA SER A 92 -4.66 -0.80 -13.73
C SER A 92 -5.73 -0.89 -14.82
N ALA A 93 -5.59 -0.06 -15.86
CA ALA A 93 -6.52 -0.07 -16.98
C ALA A 93 -5.74 0.15 -18.28
N SER A 94 -6.33 -0.26 -19.40
CA SER A 94 -5.79 -0.03 -20.74
C SER A 94 -6.87 0.48 -21.69
N ARG A 95 -6.47 0.97 -22.86
CA ARG A 95 -7.42 1.33 -23.92
C ARG A 95 -8.12 0.06 -24.45
N PRO A 96 -9.41 0.13 -24.85
CA PRO A 96 -10.17 -1.07 -25.22
C PRO A 96 -9.55 -1.93 -26.33
N LEU A 97 -8.85 -1.30 -27.28
CA LEU A 97 -8.29 -1.95 -28.46
C LEU A 97 -6.78 -1.69 -28.63
N ALA A 98 -6.10 -1.25 -27.57
CA ALA A 98 -4.66 -1.03 -27.62
C ALA A 98 -4.02 -1.40 -26.28
N PHE A 99 -2.86 -2.06 -26.33
CA PHE A 99 -2.06 -2.39 -25.14
C PHE A 99 -1.32 -1.15 -24.62
N GLN A 100 -2.08 -0.09 -24.34
CA GLN A 100 -1.61 1.19 -23.86
C GLN A 100 -2.22 1.43 -22.48
N PRO A 101 -1.42 1.55 -21.41
CA PRO A 101 -1.94 1.74 -20.07
C PRO A 101 -2.63 3.10 -19.96
N LYS A 102 -3.75 3.13 -19.24
CA LYS A 102 -4.29 4.36 -18.68
C LYS A 102 -3.33 4.84 -17.60
N THR A 103 -3.04 6.13 -17.61
CA THR A 103 -2.13 6.74 -16.66
C THR A 103 -2.80 7.86 -15.89
N TRP A 104 -2.35 8.08 -14.66
CA TRP A 104 -2.83 9.15 -13.78
C TRP A 104 -1.66 10.04 -13.40
N TRP A 105 -1.88 11.35 -13.36
CA TRP A 105 -0.85 12.31 -12.99
C TRP A 105 -1.10 12.88 -11.58
N PHE A 106 -0.04 12.96 -10.79
CA PHE A 106 -0.01 13.51 -9.44
C PHE A 106 1.10 14.57 -9.32
N PRO A 107 0.91 15.63 -8.50
CA PRO A 107 1.82 16.78 -8.46
C PRO A 107 3.25 16.47 -7.97
N ILE A 108 3.45 15.41 -7.18
CA ILE A 108 4.77 15.02 -6.64
C ILE A 108 5.35 13.81 -7.36
N VAL A 109 4.53 12.77 -7.57
CA VAL A 109 4.97 11.47 -8.12
C VAL A 109 5.01 11.49 -9.66
N GLY A 110 4.35 12.45 -10.30
CA GLY A 110 4.21 12.50 -11.75
C GLY A 110 3.19 11.48 -12.26
N THR A 111 3.48 10.86 -13.39
CA THR A 111 2.56 9.96 -14.09
C THR A 111 2.76 8.51 -13.65
N VAL A 112 1.70 7.87 -13.17
CA VAL A 112 1.70 6.45 -12.75
C VAL A 112 0.70 5.62 -13.56
N PRO A 113 1.00 4.34 -13.87
CA PRO A 113 0.13 3.48 -14.67
C PRO A 113 -0.87 2.65 -13.84
N TYR A 114 -1.04 2.95 -12.55
CA TYR A 114 -2.00 2.28 -11.67
C TYR A 114 -2.43 3.21 -10.51
N LEU A 115 -3.55 2.85 -9.89
CA LEU A 115 -4.03 3.44 -8.62
C LEU A 115 -4.06 2.36 -7.53
N GLY A 116 -3.81 2.76 -6.29
CA GLY A 116 -3.86 1.88 -5.12
C GLY A 116 -5.00 2.27 -4.19
N PHE A 117 -5.76 1.28 -3.71
CA PHE A 117 -6.90 1.48 -2.81
C PHE A 117 -6.78 0.56 -1.59
N PHE A 118 -7.15 1.07 -0.43
CA PHE A 118 -7.22 0.28 0.80
C PHE A 118 -8.60 -0.34 1.05
N ASP A 119 -9.59 0.05 0.25
CA ASP A 119 -10.97 -0.41 0.29
C ASP A 119 -11.32 -1.01 -1.06
N ARG A 120 -11.78 -2.27 -1.06
CA ARG A 120 -12.05 -3.04 -2.27
C ARG A 120 -13.22 -2.48 -3.09
N PRO A 121 -14.39 -2.15 -2.51
CA PRO A 121 -15.50 -1.55 -3.26
C PRO A 121 -15.09 -0.31 -4.07
N ARG A 122 -14.16 0.51 -3.56
CA ARG A 122 -13.63 1.67 -4.30
C ARG A 122 -12.66 1.32 -5.42
N ALA A 123 -12.00 0.16 -5.36
CA ALA A 123 -11.16 -0.33 -6.43
C ALA A 123 -11.98 -0.88 -7.61
N GLU A 124 -13.22 -1.31 -7.34
CA GLU A 124 -14.13 -1.92 -8.31
C GLU A 124 -15.12 -0.91 -8.94
N ALA A 125 -15.21 0.30 -8.41
CA ALA A 125 -16.10 1.39 -8.87
C ALA A 125 -15.56 2.13 -10.11
#